data_AF-A0AAU9CAL9-F1
#
_entry.id   AF-A0AAU9CAL9-F1
#
_cell.length_a   1.000
_cell.length_b   1.000
_cell.length_c   1.000
_cell.angle_alpha   90.00
_cell.angle_beta   90.00
_cell.angle_gamma   90.00
#
_symmetry.space_group_name_H-M   'P 1'
#
loop_
_entity.id
_entity.type
_entity.pdbx_description
1 polymer ?
#
loop_
_entity_poly.entity_id
_entity_poly.type
_entity_poly.pdbx_seq_one_letter_code
_entity_poly.pdbx_strand_id
1 'polypeptide(L)'
;MRPRAIFLLCFAVAAMTLPKFFNALYAIFVTPGLYSAVWLISNALVLISCYGLWQMRRWGVYLFLVGWGLKLAGILWFPVTQGRSQWLFWFPLIVMLVYLAVVAHYWQDMDGKARETD
;
A
#
# COMPACT_ATOMS: atom_id res chain seq x y z
N MET A 1 -22.29 -2.12 -10.75
CA MET A 1 -22.11 -1.73 -9.34
C MET A 1 -20.66 -1.95 -8.90
N ARG A 2 -20.03 -1.00 -8.21
CA ARG A 2 -18.68 -1.19 -7.65
C ARG A 2 -18.78 -2.05 -6.37
N PRO A 3 -17.99 -3.13 -6.22
CA PRO A 3 -17.98 -3.96 -5.04
C PRO A 3 -17.55 -3.12 -3.84
N ARG A 4 -18.44 -3.02 -2.84
CA ARG A 4 -18.21 -2.27 -1.59
C ARG A 4 -16.95 -2.73 -0.86
N ALA A 5 -16.55 -3.99 -1.03
CA ALA A 5 -15.34 -4.57 -0.47
C ALA A 5 -14.05 -3.86 -0.94
N ILE A 6 -13.93 -3.54 -2.24
CA ILE A 6 -12.73 -2.87 -2.78
C ILE A 6 -12.67 -1.42 -2.30
N PHE A 7 -13.82 -0.74 -2.23
CA PHE A 7 -13.90 0.61 -1.69
C PHE A 7 -13.48 0.65 -0.21
N LEU A 8 -14.04 -0.23 0.62
CA LEU A 8 -13.71 -0.31 2.05
C LEU A 8 -12.23 -0.64 2.25
N LEU A 9 -11.67 -1.52 1.41
CA LEU A 9 -10.28 -1.89 1.46
C LEU A 9 -9.35 -0.73 1.06
N CYS A 10 -9.63 -0.02 -0.03
CA CYS A 10 -8.89 1.19 -0.39
C CYS A 10 -9.00 2.26 0.70
N PHE A 11 -10.18 2.44 1.30
CA PHE A 11 -10.38 3.40 2.39
C PHE A 11 -9.55 3.03 3.63
N ALA A 12 -9.57 1.77 4.05
CA ALA A 12 -8.77 1.29 5.18
C ALA A 12 -7.26 1.46 4.91
N VAL A 13 -6.79 1.06 3.73
CA VAL A 13 -5.38 1.22 3.33
C VAL A 13 -4.99 2.69 3.27
N ALA A 14 -5.81 3.55 2.68
CA ALA A 14 -5.55 4.99 2.60
C ALA A 14 -5.53 5.63 3.98
N ALA A 15 -6.49 5.31 4.86
CA ALA A 15 -6.54 5.82 6.24
C ALA A 15 -5.29 5.45 7.04
N MET A 16 -4.72 4.26 6.82
CA MET A 16 -3.48 3.83 7.47
C MET A 16 -2.22 4.42 6.84
N THR A 17 -2.26 4.72 5.54
CA THR A 17 -1.10 5.17 4.76
C THR A 17 -0.94 6.68 4.77
N LEU A 18 -2.04 7.45 4.78
CA LEU A 18 -2.04 8.92 4.79
C LEU A 18 -1.23 9.53 5.95
N PRO A 19 -1.45 9.14 7.23
CA PRO A 19 -0.66 9.67 8.33
C PRO A 19 0.83 9.36 8.19
N LYS A 20 1.16 8.18 7.68
CA LYS A 20 2.55 7.74 7.44
C LYS A 20 3.19 8.50 6.28
N PHE A 21 2.42 8.83 5.24
CA PHE A 21 2.87 9.64 4.11
C PHE A 21 3.23 11.06 4.58
N PHE A 22 2.34 11.74 5.32
CA PHE A 22 2.63 13.07 5.84
C PHE A 22 3.79 13.07 6.83
N ASN A 23 3.90 12.04 7.68
CA ASN A 23 5.04 11.90 8.58
C ASN A 23 6.36 11.70 7.81
N ALA A 24 6.37 10.86 6.76
CA ALA A 24 7.54 10.68 5.91
C ALA A 24 7.89 11.94 5.12
N LEU A 25 6.89 12.68 4.66
CA LEU A 25 7.06 13.97 3.98
C LEU A 25 7.72 14.97 4.91
N TYR A 26 7.20 15.11 6.14
CA TYR A 26 7.79 15.94 7.18
C TYR A 26 9.24 15.51 7.50
N ALA A 27 9.48 14.20 7.63
CA ALA A 27 10.81 13.67 7.93
C ALA A 27 11.85 13.98 6.84
N ILE A 28 11.46 14.17 5.57
CA ILE A 28 12.39 14.59 4.51
C ILE A 28 12.88 16.03 4.74
N PHE A 29 12.02 16.92 5.24
CA PHE A 29 12.40 18.31 5.51
C PHE A 29 13.20 18.47 6.81
N VAL A 30 12.97 17.61 7.81
CA VAL A 30 13.64 17.70 9.13
C VAL A 30 14.91 16.86 9.21
N THR A 31 14.88 15.64 8.69
CA THR A 31 15.99 14.68 8.70
C THR A 31 16.13 14.04 7.32
N PRO A 32 16.68 14.77 6.34
CA PRO A 32 16.82 14.26 4.98
C PRO A 32 17.70 13.02 4.97
N GLY A 33 17.17 11.92 4.45
CA GLY A 33 17.88 10.66 4.35
C GLY A 33 17.28 9.76 3.28
N LEU A 34 18.08 8.83 2.77
CA LEU A 34 17.62 7.83 1.80
C LEU A 34 16.44 7.02 2.36
N TYR A 35 16.45 6.73 3.66
CA TYR A 35 15.37 6.00 4.31
C TYR A 35 14.03 6.74 4.26
N SER A 36 14.02 8.06 4.55
CA SER A 36 12.80 8.88 4.53
C SER A 36 12.28 9.08 3.10
N ALA A 37 13.17 9.20 2.11
CA ALA A 37 12.80 9.23 0.70
C ALA A 37 12.16 7.90 0.23
N VAL A 38 12.77 6.75 0.55
CA VAL A 38 12.22 5.43 0.21
C VAL A 38 10.87 5.22 0.89
N TRP A 39 10.75 5.62 2.17
CA TRP A 39 9.47 5.58 2.88
C TRP A 39 8.41 6.45 2.20
N LEU A 40 8.73 7.67 1.79
CA LEU A 40 7.79 8.54 1.09
C LEU A 40 7.32 7.90 -0.23
N ILE A 41 8.26 7.47 -1.07
CA ILE A 41 7.96 6.87 -2.38
C ILE A 41 7.08 5.63 -2.21
N SER A 42 7.39 4.78 -1.23
CA SER A 42 6.58 3.59 -0.96
C SER A 42 5.14 3.92 -0.53
N ASN A 43 4.93 4.97 0.28
CA ASN A 43 3.60 5.41 0.67
C ASN A 43 2.84 6.08 -0.48
N ALA A 44 3.54 6.85 -1.32
CA ALA A 44 2.96 7.42 -2.53
C ALA A 44 2.47 6.33 -3.50
N LEU A 45 3.29 5.30 -3.74
CA LEU A 45 2.91 4.15 -4.56
C LEU A 45 1.68 3.42 -4.03
N VAL A 46 1.55 3.28 -2.71
CA VAL A 46 0.37 2.65 -2.07
C VAL A 46 -0.88 3.53 -2.18
N LEU A 47 -0.76 4.86 -2.19
CA LEU A 47 -1.90 5.74 -2.43
C LEU A 47 -2.32 5.72 -3.91
N ILE A 48 -1.35 5.73 -4.82
CA ILE A 48 -1.58 5.61 -6.27
C ILE A 48 -2.21 4.25 -6.60
N SER A 49 -1.79 3.17 -5.94
CA SER A 49 -2.41 1.86 -6.13
C SER A 49 -3.87 1.85 -5.74
N CYS A 50 -4.25 2.52 -4.64
CA CYS A 50 -5.65 2.67 -4.23
C CYS A 50 -6.49 3.33 -5.33
N TYR A 51 -5.94 4.32 -6.03
CA TYR A 51 -6.59 4.92 -7.19
C TYR A 51 -6.73 3.93 -8.36
N GLY A 52 -5.70 3.15 -8.67
CA GLY A 52 -5.76 2.10 -9.69
C GLY A 52 -6.81 1.02 -9.37
N LEU A 53 -6.87 0.55 -8.12
CA LEU A 53 -7.88 -0.40 -7.63
C LEU A 53 -9.29 0.18 -7.66
N TRP A 54 -9.43 1.47 -7.36
CA TRP A 54 -10.72 2.15 -7.45
C TRP A 54 -11.26 2.16 -8.88
N GLN A 55 -10.36 2.31 -9.87
CA GLN A 55 -10.67 2.17 -11.29
C GLN A 55 -10.74 0.70 -11.75
N MET A 56 -10.64 -0.27 -10.84
CA MET A 56 -10.56 -1.71 -11.15
C MET A 56 -9.43 -2.09 -12.08
N ARG A 57 -8.35 -1.29 -12.16
CA ARG A 57 -7.24 -1.59 -13.07
C ARG A 57 -6.18 -2.45 -12.38
N ARG A 58 -5.75 -3.52 -13.06
CA ARG A 58 -4.73 -4.47 -12.55
C ARG A 58 -3.40 -3.82 -12.21
N TRP A 59 -3.02 -2.72 -12.90
CA TRP A 59 -1.79 -1.99 -12.59
C TRP A 59 -1.76 -1.43 -11.17
N GLY A 60 -2.93 -1.12 -10.58
CA GLY A 60 -3.01 -0.72 -9.18
C GLY A 60 -2.47 -1.80 -8.25
N VAL A 61 -2.79 -3.07 -8.50
CA VAL A 61 -2.31 -4.19 -7.68
C VAL A 61 -0.79 -4.33 -7.76
N TYR A 62 -0.21 -4.21 -8.96
CA TYR A 62 1.23 -4.28 -9.12
C TYR A 62 1.95 -3.15 -8.37
N LEU A 63 1.44 -1.92 -8.43
CA LEU A 63 2.00 -0.81 -7.66
C LEU A 63 1.89 -1.01 -6.15
N PHE A 64 0.79 -1.61 -5.69
CA PHE A 64 0.63 -1.97 -4.28
C PHE A 64 1.72 -2.96 -3.85
N LEU A 65 1.91 -4.03 -4.62
CA LEU A 65 2.95 -5.04 -4.35
C LEU A 65 4.36 -4.46 -4.37
N VAL A 66 4.68 -3.59 -5.34
CA VAL A 66 5.99 -2.93 -5.42
C VAL A 66 6.21 -1.99 -4.22
N GLY A 67 5.24 -1.10 -3.93
CA GLY A 67 5.32 -0.19 -2.79
C GLY A 67 5.44 -0.93 -1.46
N TRP A 68 4.79 -2.08 -1.35
CA TRP A 68 4.85 -2.91 -0.15
C TRP A 68 6.15 -3.73 -0.04
N GLY A 69 6.64 -4.27 -1.16
CA GLY A 69 7.95 -4.92 -1.24
C GLY A 69 9.07 -3.98 -0.82
N LEU A 70 9.02 -2.71 -1.22
CA LEU A 70 9.96 -1.67 -0.77
C LEU A 70 9.92 -1.46 0.75
N LYS A 71 8.73 -1.49 1.37
CA LYS A 71 8.59 -1.39 2.83
C LYS A 71 9.16 -2.60 3.55
N LEU A 72 8.91 -3.81 3.05
CA LEU A 72 9.48 -5.05 3.58
C LEU A 72 11.01 -5.07 3.45
N ALA A 73 11.53 -4.70 2.28
CA ALA A 73 12.96 -4.56 2.06
C ALA A 73 13.57 -3.55 3.03
N GLY A 74 12.91 -2.40 3.26
CA GLY A 74 13.33 -1.42 4.26
C GLY A 74 13.34 -1.96 5.69
N ILE A 75 12.40 -2.83 6.06
CA ILE A 75 12.39 -3.48 7.39
C ILE A 75 13.51 -4.52 7.53
N LEU A 76 13.82 -5.26 6.45
CA LEU A 76 14.90 -6.25 6.43
C LEU A 76 16.29 -5.62 6.41
N TRP A 77 16.48 -4.54 5.63
CA TRP A 77 17.77 -3.85 5.50
C TRP A 77 18.14 -3.01 6.71
N PHE A 78 17.14 -2.42 7.36
CA PHE A 78 17.30 -1.65 8.59
C PHE A 78 16.68 -2.47 9.71
N PRO A 79 17.38 -3.50 10.23
CA PRO A 79 16.88 -4.30 11.34
C PRO A 79 16.55 -3.32 12.47
N VAL A 80 15.27 -3.27 12.78
CA VAL A 80 14.70 -2.40 13.80
C VAL A 80 15.46 -2.71 15.09
N THR A 81 16.31 -1.76 15.51
CA THR A 81 17.03 -1.85 16.76
C THR A 81 16.02 -2.11 17.88
N GLN A 82 16.35 -3.11 18.68
CA GLN A 82 15.56 -3.76 19.72
C GLN A 82 14.55 -2.84 20.42
N GLY A 83 13.25 -3.18 20.37
CA GLY A 83 12.24 -2.57 21.24
C GLY A 83 10.84 -2.33 20.64
N ARG A 84 10.65 -2.42 19.31
CA ARG A 84 9.30 -2.33 18.71
C ARG A 84 8.56 -3.66 18.82
N SER A 85 7.37 -3.61 19.43
CA SER A 85 6.46 -4.75 19.61
C SER A 85 6.31 -5.56 18.31
N GLN A 86 6.42 -6.89 18.39
CA GLN A 86 6.22 -7.82 17.26
C GLN A 86 4.93 -7.55 16.48
N TRP A 87 3.91 -6.99 17.13
CA TRP A 87 2.68 -6.49 16.53
C TRP A 87 2.88 -5.54 15.33
N LEU A 88 3.90 -4.69 15.36
CA LEU A 88 4.22 -3.76 14.28
C LEU A 88 4.74 -4.47 13.02
N PHE A 89 5.19 -5.73 13.15
CA PHE A 89 5.61 -6.57 12.04
C PHE A 89 4.46 -7.44 11.52
N TRP A 90 3.68 -8.06 12.41
CA TRP A 90 2.58 -8.95 12.04
C TRP A 90 1.37 -8.24 11.45
N PHE A 91 0.97 -7.09 12.02
CA PHE A 91 -0.18 -6.34 11.57
C PHE A 91 -0.11 -5.96 10.06
N PRO A 92 0.99 -5.39 9.56
CA PRO A 92 1.13 -5.10 8.13
C PRO A 92 1.05 -6.37 7.23
N LEU A 93 1.56 -7.51 7.69
CA LEU A 93 1.47 -8.77 6.95
C LEU A 93 0.03 -9.29 6.84
N ILE A 94 -0.74 -9.20 7.93
CA ILE A 94 -2.15 -9.59 7.94
C ILE A 94 -2.95 -8.73 6.95
N VAL A 95 -2.72 -7.41 6.94
CA VAL A 95 -3.38 -6.50 5.99
C VAL A 95 -3.02 -6.86 4.54
N MET A 96 -1.76 -7.24 4.28
CA MET A 96 -1.33 -7.72 2.96
C MET A 96 -2.04 -9.01 2.54
N LEU A 97 -2.20 -9.96 3.45
CA LEU A 97 -2.92 -11.22 3.18
C LEU A 97 -4.40 -10.97 2.88
N VAL A 98 -5.06 -10.14 3.68
CA VAL A 98 -6.46 -9.74 3.44
C VAL A 98 -6.58 -9.03 2.09
N TYR A 99 -5.65 -8.14 1.77
CA TYR A 99 -5.57 -7.47 0.48
C TYR A 99 -5.48 -8.46 -0.68
N LEU A 100 -4.54 -9.41 -0.61
CA LEU A 100 -4.36 -10.42 -1.64
C LEU A 100 -5.59 -11.31 -1.79
N ALA A 101 -6.24 -11.71 -0.70
CA ALA A 101 -7.45 -12.53 -0.73
C ALA A 101 -8.61 -11.79 -1.44
N VAL A 102 -8.83 -10.51 -1.11
CA VAL A 102 -9.88 -9.70 -1.75
C VAL A 102 -9.56 -9.48 -3.22
N VAL A 103 -8.32 -9.13 -3.55
CA VAL A 103 -7.90 -8.88 -4.93
C VAL A 103 -7.96 -10.16 -5.78
N ALA A 104 -7.53 -11.30 -5.24
CA ALA A 104 -7.61 -12.59 -5.92
C ALA A 104 -9.06 -12.95 -6.28
N HIS A 105 -10.01 -12.68 -5.37
CA HIS A 105 -11.42 -12.91 -5.63
C HIS A 105 -11.97 -12.07 -6.79
N TYR A 106 -11.52 -10.82 -6.94
CA TYR A 106 -11.97 -9.90 -7.99
C TYR A 106 -11.04 -9.82 -9.21
N TRP A 107 -10.02 -10.68 -9.29
CA TRP A 107 -8.96 -10.57 -10.30
C TRP A 107 -9.46 -10.71 -11.74
N GLN A 108 -10.43 -11.59 -11.97
CA GLN A 108 -11.01 -11.82 -13.30
C GLN A 108 -11.87 -10.64 -13.75
N ASP A 109 -12.57 -9.98 -12.83
CA ASP A 109 -13.46 -8.84 -13.12
C ASP A 109 -12.73 -7.51 -13.40
N MET A 110 -11.48 -7.38 -12.96
CA MET A 110 -10.71 -6.13 -13.08
C MET A 110 -10.44 -5.71 -14.53
N ASP A 111 -10.10 -6.65 -15.42
CA ASP A 111 -9.83 -6.33 -16.83
C ASP A 111 -11.10 -6.15 -17.68
N GLY A 112 -12.23 -6.74 -17.26
CA GLY A 112 -13.50 -6.62 -17.97
C GLY A 112 -14.11 -5.22 -17.84
N LYS A 113 -14.11 -4.65 -16.63
CA LYS A 113 -14.68 -3.31 -16.39
C LYS A 113 -13.83 -2.16 -16.92
N ALA A 114 -12.51 -2.35 -17.06
CA ALA A 114 -11.64 -1.31 -17.59
C ALA A 114 -11.90 -1.04 -19.09
N ARG A 115 -12.36 -2.03 -19.85
CA ARG A 115 -12.64 -1.93 -21.30
C ARG A 115 -13.99 -1.29 -21.64
N GLU A 116 -14.91 -1.17 -20.69
CA GLU A 116 -16.23 -0.54 -20.91
C GLU A 116 -16.22 0.98 -20.63
N THR A 117 -15.12 1.51 -20.09
CA THR A 117 -14.99 2.93 -19.69
C THR A 117 -14.07 3.77 -20.60
N ASP A 118 -13.51 3.16 -21.64
CA ASP A 118 -12.76 3.86 -22.71
C ASP A 118 -13.67 4.02 -23.94
#